data_AF-A0A3S2NQA5-F1
#
_entry.id   AF-A0A3S2NQA5-F1
#
_cell.length_a   1.000
_cell.length_b   1.000
_cell.length_c   1.000
_cell.angle_alpha   90.00
_cell.angle_beta   90.00
_cell.angle_gamma   90.00
#
_symmetry.space_group_name_H-M   'P 1'
#
loop_
_entity.id
_entity.type
_entity.pdbx_description
1 polymer ?
#
loop_
_entity_poly.entity_id
_entity_poly.type
_entity_poly.pdbx_seq_one_letter_code
_entity_poly.pdbx_strand_id
1 'polypeptide(L)'
;MCLDGVLSRTYFRSWVFWFSGVTIRYESYGNPLRVVTKPPYEITETGWGEFEIIIKIFFIDPNERPVTLYHLLKLFQSDSSAMPKKTVVSEFYDEMIFQDPTAMMQQLLTSSRQLTLGAYKHETEFGELEQRTKEKLEVAKKRTSQEIAELKDKLKASRENINHLKTEIRKLEEDGDHKEHLEKRKH
;
A
#
# COMPACT_ATOMS: atom_id res chain seq x y z
N MET A 1 -34.36 -14.82 8.38
CA MET A 1 -34.22 -13.49 7.76
C MET A 1 -33.30 -13.67 6.57
N CYS A 2 -33.87 -13.77 5.38
CA CYS A 2 -33.10 -13.87 4.14
C CYS A 2 -32.54 -12.47 3.85
N LEU A 3 -31.22 -12.31 3.89
CA LEU A 3 -30.58 -11.10 3.41
C LEU A 3 -30.42 -11.25 1.90
N ASP A 4 -31.41 -10.71 1.19
CA ASP A 4 -31.34 -10.51 -0.25
C ASP A 4 -30.18 -9.58 -0.59
N GLY A 5 -29.28 -10.06 -1.46
CA GLY A 5 -28.41 -9.22 -2.29
C GLY A 5 -27.13 -8.71 -1.63
N VAL A 6 -26.12 -9.59 -1.50
CA VAL A 6 -24.72 -9.14 -1.36
C VAL A 6 -24.05 -9.27 -2.71
N LEU A 7 -23.86 -8.13 -3.37
CA LEU A 7 -23.25 -8.02 -4.69
C LEU A 7 -21.77 -7.67 -4.50
N SER A 8 -20.92 -8.67 -4.24
CA SER A 8 -19.48 -8.47 -4.29
C SER A 8 -19.06 -8.36 -5.75
N ARG A 9 -18.87 -7.12 -6.21
CA ARG A 9 -18.47 -6.82 -7.58
C ARG A 9 -16.97 -6.61 -7.62
N THR A 10 -16.27 -7.53 -8.27
CA THR A 10 -14.90 -7.34 -8.74
C THR A 10 -14.98 -6.86 -10.19
N TYR A 11 -14.60 -5.61 -10.45
CA TYR A 11 -14.74 -5.00 -11.78
C TYR A 11 -13.43 -5.01 -12.57
N PHE A 12 -13.39 -5.73 -13.68
CA PHE A 12 -12.32 -5.68 -14.67
C PHE A 12 -12.83 -4.98 -15.94
N ARG A 13 -12.80 -3.63 -16.00
CA ARG A 13 -13.39 -2.86 -17.13
C ARG A 13 -12.43 -2.44 -18.25
N SER A 14 -11.16 -2.15 -17.96
CA SER A 14 -10.21 -1.73 -19.02
C SER A 14 -9.51 -2.94 -19.69
N TRP A 15 -9.65 -4.13 -19.10
CA TRP A 15 -8.82 -5.29 -19.40
C TRP A 15 -9.51 -6.26 -20.37
N VAL A 16 -10.71 -5.88 -20.83
CA VAL A 16 -11.66 -6.71 -21.58
C VAL A 16 -11.14 -7.17 -22.94
N PHE A 17 -10.19 -6.44 -23.53
CA PHE A 17 -9.71 -6.70 -24.89
C PHE A 17 -8.72 -7.85 -25.00
N TRP A 18 -8.01 -8.21 -23.91
CA TRP A 18 -6.92 -9.19 -23.94
C TRP A 18 -7.22 -10.46 -23.17
N PHE A 19 -8.40 -10.58 -22.58
CA PHE A 19 -8.75 -11.73 -21.76
C PHE A 19 -9.45 -12.80 -22.58
N SER A 20 -8.91 -14.01 -22.52
CA SER A 20 -9.61 -15.21 -22.99
C SER A 20 -10.65 -15.67 -21.98
N GLY A 21 -10.44 -15.37 -20.69
CA GLY A 21 -11.40 -15.67 -19.65
C GLY A 21 -10.85 -15.46 -18.25
N VAL A 22 -11.76 -15.32 -17.29
CA VAL A 22 -11.47 -15.21 -15.87
C VAL A 22 -12.04 -16.43 -15.18
N THR A 23 -11.20 -17.11 -14.42
CA THR A 23 -11.59 -18.26 -13.61
C THR A 23 -11.59 -17.88 -12.14
N ILE A 24 -12.74 -18.02 -11.49
CA ILE A 24 -12.91 -17.73 -10.08
C ILE A 24 -13.07 -19.05 -9.33
N ARG A 25 -12.24 -19.26 -8.30
CA ARG A 25 -12.27 -20.46 -7.47
C ARG A 25 -12.69 -20.18 -6.02
N TYR A 26 -13.62 -20.98 -5.52
CA TYR A 26 -13.98 -21.09 -4.09
C TYR A 26 -14.08 -22.56 -3.69
N GLU A 27 -13.77 -22.94 -2.45
CA GLU A 27 -13.69 -24.37 -2.06
C GLU A 27 -15.03 -24.94 -1.54
N SER A 28 -15.97 -24.09 -1.12
CA SER A 28 -17.14 -24.51 -0.35
C SER A 28 -18.46 -24.72 -1.13
N TYR A 29 -18.53 -24.45 -2.45
CA TYR A 29 -19.77 -24.73 -3.22
C TYR A 29 -19.59 -25.84 -4.26
N GLY A 30 -20.71 -26.45 -4.67
CA GLY A 30 -20.78 -27.60 -5.58
C GLY A 30 -20.24 -27.38 -6.99
N ASN A 31 -19.87 -26.14 -7.37
CA ASN A 31 -19.06 -25.88 -8.55
C ASN A 31 -17.96 -24.86 -8.22
N PRO A 32 -16.83 -25.33 -7.66
CA PRO A 32 -15.79 -24.47 -7.13
C PRO A 32 -15.09 -23.63 -8.19
N LEU A 33 -15.24 -23.94 -9.48
CA LEU A 33 -14.53 -23.30 -10.57
C LEU A 33 -15.53 -22.69 -11.56
N ARG A 34 -15.57 -21.36 -11.65
CA ARG A 34 -16.44 -20.65 -12.59
C ARG A 34 -15.59 -19.92 -13.61
N VAL A 35 -15.86 -20.14 -14.90
CA VAL A 35 -15.13 -19.51 -16.01
C VAL A 35 -16.05 -18.51 -16.69
N VAL A 36 -15.63 -17.25 -16.74
CA VAL A 36 -16.32 -16.16 -17.42
C VAL A 36 -15.46 -15.72 -18.61
N THR A 37 -15.97 -15.89 -19.83
CA THR A 37 -15.22 -15.64 -21.07
C THR A 37 -15.62 -14.34 -21.77
N LYS A 38 -16.65 -13.64 -21.28
CA LYS A 38 -17.15 -12.38 -21.85
C LYS A 38 -17.46 -11.37 -20.75
N PRO A 39 -17.27 -10.06 -21.01
CA PRO A 39 -17.67 -9.02 -20.08
C PRO A 39 -19.20 -8.98 -19.89
N PRO A 40 -19.71 -8.55 -18.71
CA PRO A 40 -18.96 -8.22 -17.50
C PRO A 40 -18.40 -9.45 -16.79
N TYR A 41 -17.14 -9.38 -16.34
CA TYR A 41 -16.48 -10.45 -15.58
C TYR A 41 -16.91 -10.42 -14.10
N GLU A 42 -18.21 -10.56 -13.85
CA GLU A 42 -18.78 -10.57 -12.50
C GLU A 42 -19.43 -11.91 -12.18
N ILE A 43 -19.39 -12.30 -10.90
CA ILE A 43 -20.09 -13.48 -10.39
C ILE A 43 -20.89 -13.04 -9.18
N THR A 44 -22.19 -13.32 -9.20
CA THR A 44 -23.09 -13.07 -8.07
C THR A 44 -23.41 -14.40 -7.40
N GLU A 45 -23.13 -14.48 -6.09
CA GLU A 45 -23.41 -15.66 -5.26
C GLU A 45 -23.89 -15.23 -3.88
N THR A 46 -24.63 -16.10 -3.21
CA THR A 46 -25.11 -15.88 -1.84
C THR A 46 -24.31 -16.73 -0.87
N GLY A 47 -23.84 -16.14 0.24
CA GLY A 47 -23.04 -16.84 1.24
C GLY A 47 -23.11 -16.15 2.61
N TRP A 48 -22.65 -16.87 3.63
CA TRP A 48 -22.71 -16.42 5.04
C TRP A 48 -21.33 -16.25 5.68
N GLY A 49 -20.26 -16.52 4.93
CA GLY A 49 -18.88 -16.50 5.43
C GLY A 49 -17.96 -15.67 4.55
N GLU A 50 -16.91 -15.13 5.17
CA GLU A 50 -15.79 -14.48 4.49
C GLU A 50 -14.76 -15.54 4.10
N PHE A 51 -14.30 -15.51 2.86
CA PHE A 51 -13.32 -16.45 2.37
C PHE A 51 -12.45 -15.81 1.29
N GLU A 52 -11.26 -16.37 1.10
CA GLU A 52 -10.36 -15.95 0.03
C GLU A 52 -10.84 -16.54 -1.30
N ILE A 53 -11.00 -15.66 -2.29
CA ILE A 53 -11.35 -15.99 -3.65
C ILE A 53 -10.08 -15.92 -4.49
N ILE A 54 -9.83 -16.97 -5.27
CA ILE A 54 -8.73 -16.99 -6.23
C ILE A 54 -9.28 -16.62 -7.59
N ILE A 55 -8.83 -15.49 -8.14
CA ILE A 55 -9.21 -14.99 -9.45
C ILE A 55 -8.03 -15.20 -10.40
N LYS A 56 -8.17 -16.13 -11.34
CA LYS A 56 -7.16 -16.44 -12.34
C LYS A 56 -7.58 -15.87 -13.70
N ILE A 57 -6.79 -14.95 -14.21
CA ILE A 57 -7.01 -14.24 -15.46
C ILE A 57 -6.17 -14.92 -16.54
N PHE A 58 -6.83 -15.30 -17.64
CA PHE A 58 -6.19 -15.88 -18.82
C PHE A 58 -6.22 -14.88 -19.97
N PHE A 59 -5.09 -14.78 -20.67
CA PHE A 59 -4.94 -13.93 -21.84
C PHE A 59 -5.39 -14.65 -23.12
N ILE A 60 -5.72 -13.88 -24.16
CA ILE A 60 -6.02 -14.40 -25.50
C ILE A 60 -4.77 -15.08 -26.09
N ASP A 61 -3.59 -14.54 -25.83
CA ASP A 61 -2.35 -15.20 -26.20
C ASP A 61 -2.04 -16.33 -25.19
N PRO A 62 -2.03 -17.61 -25.62
CA PRO A 62 -1.72 -18.74 -24.74
C PRO A 62 -0.26 -18.77 -24.28
N ASN A 63 0.64 -18.01 -24.93
CA ASN A 63 2.04 -17.92 -24.51
C ASN A 63 2.23 -16.98 -23.31
N GLU A 64 1.24 -16.13 -23.01
CA GLU A 64 1.31 -15.23 -21.87
C GLU A 64 0.85 -15.95 -20.60
N ARG A 65 1.62 -15.79 -19.51
CA ARG A 65 1.36 -16.51 -18.27
C ARG A 65 0.08 -15.96 -17.59
N PRO A 66 -0.88 -16.82 -17.18
CA PRO A 66 -2.05 -16.36 -16.45
C PRO A 66 -1.71 -15.63 -15.14
N VAL A 67 -2.43 -14.56 -14.85
CA VAL A 67 -2.29 -13.79 -13.60
C VAL A 67 -3.24 -14.37 -12.56
N THR A 68 -2.76 -14.57 -11.33
CA THR A 68 -3.58 -15.04 -10.21
C THR A 68 -3.66 -13.97 -9.14
N LEU A 69 -4.87 -13.55 -8.81
CA LEU A 69 -5.19 -12.59 -7.77
C LEU A 69 -5.89 -13.31 -6.61
N TYR A 70 -5.61 -12.85 -5.39
CA TYR A 70 -6.23 -13.35 -4.18
C TYR A 70 -7.07 -12.22 -3.60
N HIS A 71 -8.38 -12.44 -3.50
CA HIS A 71 -9.34 -11.45 -3.06
C HIS A 71 -10.11 -11.97 -1.86
N LEU A 72 -9.91 -11.37 -0.69
CA LEU A 72 -10.68 -11.69 0.50
C LEU A 72 -12.09 -11.12 0.38
N LEU A 73 -13.09 -12.00 0.26
CA LEU A 73 -14.49 -11.62 0.23
C LEU A 73 -14.92 -11.16 1.63
N LYS A 74 -15.16 -9.87 1.79
CA LYS A 74 -15.63 -9.27 3.04
C LYS A 74 -17.15 -9.10 3.02
N LEU A 75 -17.84 -9.71 3.99
CA LEU A 75 -19.30 -9.63 4.16
C LEU A 75 -19.68 -8.76 5.36
N PHE A 76 -18.80 -8.63 6.35
CA PHE A 76 -19.07 -7.92 7.58
C PHE A 76 -18.37 -6.55 7.61
N GLN A 77 -19.02 -5.56 8.22
CA GLN A 77 -18.39 -4.27 8.50
C GLN A 77 -17.49 -4.42 9.72
N SER A 78 -16.27 -3.89 9.66
CA SER A 78 -15.44 -3.72 10.85
C SER A 78 -15.97 -2.50 11.61
N ASP A 79 -16.61 -2.75 12.75
CA ASP A 79 -17.31 -1.77 13.60
C ASP A 79 -16.58 -0.42 13.75
N SER A 80 -17.18 0.67 13.24
CA SER A 80 -17.18 2.01 13.89
C SER A 80 -18.02 3.08 13.14
N SER A 81 -19.12 2.73 12.46
CA SER A 81 -20.07 3.75 11.99
C SER A 81 -21.48 3.38 12.41
N ALA A 82 -22.11 4.22 13.24
CA ALA A 82 -23.46 4.07 13.77
C ALA A 82 -24.59 4.12 12.72
N MET A 83 -24.26 3.86 11.45
CA MET A 83 -25.17 3.89 10.31
C MET A 83 -25.08 2.51 9.63
N PRO A 84 -26.15 1.69 9.66
CA PRO A 84 -26.16 0.43 8.94
C PRO A 84 -26.14 0.68 7.43
N LYS A 85 -24.97 0.66 6.81
CA LYS A 85 -24.88 0.61 5.34
C LYS A 85 -25.33 -0.79 4.90
N LYS A 86 -26.38 -0.86 4.09
CA LYS A 86 -26.99 -2.11 3.62
C LYS A 86 -26.08 -2.95 2.72
N THR A 87 -25.02 -2.35 2.18
CA THR A 87 -24.09 -3.00 1.25
C THR A 87 -22.66 -2.87 1.74
N VAL A 88 -21.93 -3.98 1.75
CA VAL A 88 -20.47 -4.02 1.95
C VAL A 88 -19.83 -4.13 0.58
N VAL A 89 -18.96 -3.18 0.25
CA VAL A 89 -18.21 -3.15 -1.00
C VAL A 89 -16.73 -3.22 -0.63
N SER A 90 -16.02 -4.19 -1.19
CA SER A 90 -14.59 -4.40 -1.01
C SER A 90 -13.94 -4.43 -2.39
N GLU A 91 -13.39 -3.29 -2.81
CA GLU A 91 -12.72 -3.12 -4.11
C GLU A 91 -11.22 -2.91 -3.88
N PHE A 92 -10.39 -3.54 -4.71
CA PHE A 92 -8.94 -3.33 -4.72
C PHE A 92 -8.51 -2.90 -6.11
N TYR A 93 -7.63 -1.90 -6.15
CA TYR A 93 -6.94 -1.51 -7.37
C TYR A 93 -5.67 -2.35 -7.52
N ASP A 94 -5.45 -2.87 -8.72
CA ASP A 94 -4.24 -3.62 -9.07
C ASP A 94 -3.80 -3.30 -10.50
N GLU A 95 -2.50 -3.38 -10.76
CA GLU A 95 -1.88 -3.08 -12.04
C GLU A 95 -1.18 -4.31 -12.61
N MET A 96 -1.59 -4.74 -13.81
CA MET A 96 -0.86 -5.76 -14.55
C MET A 96 0.29 -5.10 -15.32
N ILE A 97 1.51 -5.49 -14.98
CA ILE A 97 2.72 -5.05 -15.66
C ILE A 97 3.21 -6.15 -16.62
N PHE A 98 3.33 -5.80 -17.91
CA PHE A 98 3.92 -6.66 -18.93
C PHE A 98 5.34 -6.17 -19.22
N GLN A 99 6.36 -6.88 -18.72
CA GLN A 99 7.76 -6.47 -18.90
C GLN A 99 8.25 -6.72 -20.32
N ASP A 100 7.82 -7.81 -20.96
CA ASP A 100 8.11 -8.16 -22.35
C ASP A 100 6.89 -8.87 -22.98
N PRO A 101 5.84 -8.12 -23.39
CA PRO A 101 4.66 -8.73 -23.98
C PRO A 101 5.02 -9.37 -25.32
N THR A 102 4.38 -10.49 -25.64
CA THR A 102 4.47 -11.09 -26.98
C THR A 102 4.03 -10.11 -28.06
N ALA A 103 4.47 -10.29 -29.31
CA ALA A 103 4.05 -9.42 -30.41
C ALA A 103 2.52 -9.36 -30.57
N MET A 104 1.85 -10.49 -30.37
CA MET A 104 0.39 -10.57 -30.35
C MET A 104 -0.18 -9.76 -29.19
N MET A 105 0.30 -9.97 -27.95
CA MET A 105 -0.17 -9.24 -26.77
C MET A 105 0.12 -7.73 -26.86
N GLN A 106 1.22 -7.32 -27.49
CA GLN A 106 1.56 -5.92 -27.71
C GLN A 106 0.63 -5.25 -28.73
N GLN A 107 0.36 -5.93 -29.86
CA GLN A 107 -0.59 -5.47 -30.87
C GLN A 107 -1.97 -5.33 -30.29
N LEU A 108 -2.35 -6.33 -29.52
CA LEU A 108 -3.47 -6.32 -28.61
C LEU A 108 -3.35 -5.03 -27.77
N LEU A 109 -2.57 -4.96 -26.69
CA LEU A 109 -2.44 -3.80 -25.77
C LEU A 109 -2.52 -2.40 -26.42
N THR A 110 -1.96 -2.23 -27.61
CA THR A 110 -1.91 -0.97 -28.37
C THR A 110 -3.13 -0.72 -29.28
N SER A 111 -3.78 -1.75 -29.81
CA SER A 111 -4.86 -1.66 -30.81
C SER A 111 -6.28 -1.66 -30.21
N SER A 112 -6.45 -1.74 -28.89
CA SER A 112 -7.78 -1.69 -28.28
C SER A 112 -8.44 -0.33 -28.56
N ARG A 113 -9.36 -0.33 -29.53
CA ARG A 113 -10.31 0.76 -29.70
C ARG A 113 -11.15 0.81 -28.43
N GLN A 114 -11.13 1.95 -27.71
CA GLN A 114 -12.00 2.17 -26.56
C GLN A 114 -13.46 2.00 -26.99
N LEU A 115 -14.03 0.81 -26.78
CA LEU A 115 -15.48 0.62 -26.84
C LEU A 115 -16.02 1.27 -25.57
N THR A 116 -16.34 2.55 -25.69
CA THR A 116 -16.98 3.35 -24.65
C THR A 116 -18.37 2.77 -24.37
N LEU A 117 -18.46 1.71 -23.57
CA LEU A 117 -19.52 1.67 -22.57
C LEU A 117 -19.08 2.71 -21.53
N GLY A 118 -19.84 3.80 -21.44
CA GLY A 118 -19.46 5.07 -20.81
C GLY A 118 -18.70 4.96 -19.48
N ALA A 119 -17.90 6.00 -19.18
CA ALA A 119 -17.07 6.13 -17.98
C ALA A 119 -17.77 5.56 -16.74
N TYR A 120 -17.29 4.43 -16.23
CA TYR A 120 -17.79 3.91 -14.97
C TYR A 120 -17.27 4.79 -13.86
N LYS A 121 -18.16 5.31 -13.02
CA LYS A 121 -17.76 5.88 -11.74
C LYS A 121 -17.38 4.71 -10.83
N HIS A 122 -16.10 4.62 -10.47
CA HIS A 122 -15.72 3.82 -9.30
C HIS A 122 -16.45 4.41 -8.09
N GLU A 123 -17.06 3.55 -7.26
CA GLU A 123 -17.68 4.00 -6.00
C GLU A 123 -16.59 4.45 -5.01
N THR A 124 -15.37 3.92 -5.15
CA THR A 124 -14.18 4.36 -4.43
C THR A 124 -13.37 5.34 -5.29
N GLU A 125 -13.24 6.59 -4.84
CA GLU A 125 -12.41 7.60 -5.50
C GLU A 125 -10.94 7.41 -5.13
N PHE A 126 -10.28 6.46 -5.82
CA PHE A 126 -8.89 6.06 -5.54
C PHE A 126 -7.88 7.23 -5.61
N GLY A 127 -8.14 8.22 -6.46
CA GLY A 127 -7.29 9.42 -6.57
C GLY A 127 -7.26 10.25 -5.27
N GLU A 128 -8.40 10.42 -4.60
CA GLU A 128 -8.44 11.11 -3.31
C GLU A 128 -7.75 10.31 -2.21
N LEU A 129 -7.88 8.97 -2.25
CA LEU A 129 -7.23 8.09 -1.28
C LEU A 129 -5.70 8.12 -1.41
N GLU A 130 -5.18 8.08 -2.64
CA GLU A 130 -3.76 8.20 -2.93
C GLU A 130 -3.22 9.55 -2.45
N GLN A 131 -3.92 10.64 -2.82
CA GLN A 131 -3.54 12.00 -2.43
C GLN A 131 -3.48 12.15 -0.91
N ARG A 132 -4.50 11.68 -0.20
CA ARG A 132 -4.55 11.72 1.27
C ARG A 132 -3.46 10.86 1.91
N THR A 133 -3.13 9.72 1.31
CA THR A 133 -2.07 8.84 1.82
C THR A 133 -0.70 9.48 1.62
N LYS A 134 -0.47 10.10 0.46
CA LYS A 134 0.75 10.83 0.13
C LYS A 134 0.95 12.04 1.04
N GLU A 135 -0.11 12.80 1.30
CA GLU A 135 -0.07 13.94 2.25
C GLU A 135 0.30 13.49 3.66
N LYS A 136 -0.31 12.40 4.16
CA LYS A 136 0.05 11.82 5.46
C LYS A 136 1.52 11.40 5.51
N LEU A 137 2.02 10.80 4.43
CA LEU A 137 3.41 10.35 4.34
C LEU A 137 4.38 11.54 4.37
N GLU A 138 4.09 12.60 3.63
CA GLU A 138 4.93 13.81 3.58
C GLU A 138 4.95 14.54 4.93
N VAL A 139 3.80 14.61 5.62
CA VAL A 139 3.73 15.17 6.99
C VAL A 139 4.59 14.35 7.96
N ALA A 140 4.49 13.02 7.93
CA ALA A 140 5.29 12.14 8.78
C ALA A 140 6.79 12.31 8.51
N LYS A 141 7.19 12.33 7.22
CA LYS A 141 8.57 12.54 6.78
C LYS A 141 9.15 13.87 7.26
N LYS A 142 8.36 14.95 7.17
CA LYS A 142 8.78 16.29 7.63
C LYS A 142 8.99 16.32 9.14
N ARG A 143 8.09 15.71 9.91
CA ARG A 143 8.20 15.62 11.37
C ARG A 143 9.46 14.86 11.79
N THR A 144 9.68 13.67 11.22
CA THR A 144 10.89 12.88 11.51
C THR A 144 12.17 13.65 11.13
N SER A 145 12.16 14.37 10.01
CA SER A 145 13.31 15.19 9.60
C SER A 145 13.59 16.34 10.57
N GLN A 146 12.56 16.99 11.12
CA GLN A 146 12.71 18.02 12.15
C GLN A 146 13.25 17.45 13.46
N GLU A 147 12.71 16.33 13.93
CA GLU A 147 13.20 15.64 15.14
C GLU A 147 14.68 15.24 14.99
N ILE A 148 15.09 14.75 13.81
CA ILE A 148 16.50 14.45 13.51
C ILE A 148 17.37 15.72 13.56
N ALA A 149 16.90 16.84 13.02
CA ALA A 149 17.64 18.10 13.04
C ALA A 149 17.84 18.60 14.48
N GLU A 150 16.77 18.61 15.29
CA GLU A 150 16.84 19.01 16.70
C GLU A 150 17.79 18.12 17.52
N LEU A 151 17.75 16.80 17.30
CA LEU A 151 18.65 15.87 17.98
C LEU A 151 20.11 16.06 17.56
N LYS A 152 20.36 16.37 16.28
CA LYS A 152 21.70 16.71 15.79
C LYS A 152 22.23 18.00 16.43
N ASP A 153 21.40 19.03 16.54
CA ASP A 153 21.79 20.30 17.15
C ASP A 153 22.05 20.15 18.65
N LYS A 154 21.20 19.40 19.36
CA LYS A 154 21.43 19.05 20.78
C LYS A 154 22.72 18.26 20.97
N LEU A 155 23.01 17.30 20.08
CA LEU A 155 24.25 16.52 20.14
C LEU A 155 25.49 17.41 19.90
N LYS A 156 25.40 18.36 18.96
CA LYS A 156 26.46 19.32 18.68
C LYS A 156 26.72 20.23 19.87
N ALA A 157 25.67 20.84 20.43
CA ALA A 157 25.77 21.70 21.61
C ALA A 157 26.35 20.94 22.82
N SER A 158 25.91 19.69 23.04
CA SER A 158 26.44 18.85 24.11
C SER A 158 27.94 18.57 23.91
N ARG A 159 28.39 18.28 22.68
CA ARG A 159 29.82 18.08 22.37
C ARG A 159 30.64 19.34 22.58
N GLU A 160 30.12 20.51 22.20
CA GLU A 160 30.79 21.80 22.42
C GLU A 160 30.93 22.10 23.93
N ASN A 161 29.87 21.87 24.71
CA ASN A 161 29.91 22.00 26.17
C ASN A 161 30.93 21.04 26.81
N ILE A 162 30.98 19.78 26.36
CA ILE A 162 31.97 18.82 26.84
C ILE A 162 33.39 19.30 26.54
N ASN A 163 33.63 19.83 25.34
CA ASN A 163 34.96 20.34 24.96
C ASN A 163 35.33 21.59 25.76
N HIS A 164 34.37 22.48 26.03
CA HIS A 164 34.58 23.66 26.87
C HIS A 164 34.97 23.26 28.29
N LEU A 165 34.18 22.39 28.93
CA LEU A 165 34.44 21.91 30.29
C LEU A 165 35.78 21.17 30.38
N LYS A 166 36.12 20.34 29.39
CA LYS A 166 37.44 19.69 29.33
C LYS A 166 38.59 20.68 29.26
N THR A 167 38.42 21.79 28.55
CA THR A 167 39.45 22.82 28.42
C THR A 167 39.63 23.60 29.72
N GLU A 168 38.54 23.90 30.43
CA GLU A 168 38.61 24.54 31.75
C GLU A 168 39.25 23.62 32.80
N ILE A 169 38.87 22.34 32.85
CA ILE A 169 39.47 21.37 33.77
C ILE A 169 40.99 21.33 33.58
N ARG A 170 41.44 21.24 32.32
CA ARG A 170 42.88 21.22 32.00
C ARG A 170 43.61 22.49 32.45
N LYS A 171 43.00 23.67 32.26
CA LYS A 171 43.59 24.94 32.75
C LYS A 171 43.72 24.96 34.27
N LEU A 172 42.68 24.51 34.98
CA LEU A 172 42.69 24.48 36.44
C LEU A 172 43.70 23.48 37.00
N GLU A 173 43.90 22.34 36.32
CA GLU A 173 44.95 21.38 36.65
C GLU A 173 46.35 21.99 36.46
N GLU A 174 46.59 22.67 35.33
CA GLU A 174 47.86 23.36 35.06
C GLU A 174 48.15 24.49 36.08
N ASP A 175 47.14 25.28 36.46
CA ASP A 175 47.27 26.35 37.47
C ASP A 175 47.49 25.80 38.90
N GLY A 176 46.88 24.66 39.23
CA GLY A 176 47.05 23.96 40.50
C GLY A 176 48.48 23.44 40.69
N ASP A 177 49.00 22.75 39.67
CA ASP A 177 50.39 22.26 39.65
C ASP A 177 51.39 23.42 39.75
N HIS A 178 51.12 24.54 39.07
CA HIS A 178 52.00 25.69 39.08
C HIS A 178 52.05 26.39 40.45
N LYS A 179 50.95 26.37 41.21
CA LYS A 179 50.88 26.88 42.59
C LYS A 179 51.58 25.95 43.58
N GLU A 180 51.37 24.65 43.47
CA GLU A 180 52.02 23.66 44.34
C GLU A 180 53.55 23.66 44.16
N HIS A 181 54.01 23.80 42.92
CA HIS A 181 55.43 23.90 42.61
C HIS A 181 56.06 25.22 43.11
N LEU A 182 55.27 26.29 43.27
CA LEU A 182 55.73 27.57 43.81
C LEU A 182 55.84 27.54 45.34
N GLU A 183 54.93 26.85 46.03
CA GLU A 183 55.01 26.65 47.49
C GLU A 183 56.19 25.77 47.89
N LYS A 184 56.45 24.68 47.15
CA LYS A 184 57.61 23.80 47.40
C LYS A 184 58.97 24.48 47.24
N ARG A 185 59.04 25.63 46.57
CA ARG A 185 60.26 26.45 46.41
C ARG A 185 60.47 27.49 47.51
N LYS A 186 59.48 27.72 48.37
CA LYS A 186 59.53 28.69 49.47
C LYS A 186 59.91 28.07 50.82
N HIS A 187 60.05 26.74 50.88
CA HIS A 187 60.63 25.99 51.99
C HIS A 187 62.02 25.49 51.60
#